data_AF-A0A3M1EGS6-F1
#
_entry.id   AF-A0A3M1EGS6-F1
#
_cell.length_a   1.000
_cell.length_b   1.000
_cell.length_c   1.000
_cell.angle_alpha   90.00
_cell.angle_beta   90.00
_cell.angle_gamma   90.00
#
_symmetry.space_group_name_H-M   'P 1'
#
loop_
_entity.id
_entity.type
_entity.pdbx_description
1 polymer ?
#
loop_
_entity_poly.entity_id
_entity_poly.type
_entity_poly.pdbx_seq_one_letter_code
_entity_poly.pdbx_strand_id
1 'polypeptide(L)'
;PPQRRTDQAAVASSGLSFLVVWRDTTIDWQSCAWYGCEIYPSIMARRIGSGGHLLDPRAIPIDATGDVLSPSVAFGGGTYLVVWTSQEHLYGRRLDAAGNRLDPERFLIARAMFQHIDASVVWNGEAFFVVWTYFGFGGSSIYGARISSTGEVLDPEGFPIFAVPQLATMPVVAHDDESLLVLWQDRRFDLCDPQGCRFNVYGTRVGEASADGDRDGVPNGRDNCPAIANADQSDRDGDGRGDRCDNCPTTLNPDQEDRDGDGIGVACDDEEPFVLSGTLGEAGPADLAWNGSIHLAVWNEHDEEGTKVYATRLSPTGERLDRGNLLLSTKGVLEDSPKVAWNGENFLVVWSEFRSDLPQIPAIRAARISPQGRILDPEPLLLSDLSFAARHPGLAWGGGTFFVVWTRSQICEPFDCSPYEIRGRRVERGGEVIDPAPLPISVGDRVHGMAPLIGWDGGAFLVAWSATVDDVGTIEALRFSPEGMPLDTTPFPLATTEGIFSARDLGWNGETFLLAWEAWTGSGYETSARRITPEGRILDDPPIPVVTRHEKEGPITVRSDGEDFLLLWTDDRTGGKDIYGRVILADGTPQPDFPLAATDHFEETPTAAWNGLDFLLLWIDAWNLEANLYARTFSP
;
A
#
# COMPACT_ATOMS: atom_id res chain seq x y z
N PRO A 1 -43.54 -9.52 -35.17
CA PRO A 1 -43.80 -9.98 -33.78
C PRO A 1 -42.51 -9.89 -32.95
N PRO A 2 -42.57 -9.43 -31.68
CA PRO A 2 -41.41 -9.52 -30.80
C PRO A 2 -40.96 -10.98 -30.74
N GLN A 3 -39.67 -11.24 -30.93
CA GLN A 3 -39.13 -12.58 -30.68
C GLN A 3 -38.96 -12.73 -29.17
N ARG A 4 -39.48 -13.84 -28.64
CA ARG A 4 -39.20 -14.26 -27.27
C ARG A 4 -38.12 -15.32 -27.30
N ARG A 5 -37.13 -15.15 -26.43
CA ARG A 5 -36.10 -16.15 -26.15
C ARG A 5 -36.28 -16.60 -24.71
N THR A 6 -36.45 -17.90 -24.49
CA THR A 6 -36.48 -18.50 -23.16
C THR A 6 -35.24 -19.37 -22.95
N ASP A 7 -34.50 -19.15 -21.87
CA ASP A 7 -33.30 -19.91 -21.52
C ASP A 7 -33.08 -19.97 -19.99
N GLN A 8 -31.96 -20.57 -19.56
CA GLN A 8 -31.55 -20.70 -18.15
C GLN A 8 -32.67 -21.27 -17.24
N ALA A 9 -33.21 -22.44 -17.60
CA ALA A 9 -34.27 -23.06 -16.82
C ALA A 9 -33.71 -23.80 -15.60
N ALA A 10 -34.39 -23.70 -14.45
CA ALA A 10 -34.15 -24.49 -13.25
C ALA A 10 -35.45 -25.11 -12.74
N VAL A 11 -35.37 -26.19 -11.96
CA VAL A 11 -36.53 -26.95 -11.49
C VAL A 11 -36.34 -27.46 -10.07
N ALA A 12 -37.40 -27.39 -9.27
CA ALA A 12 -37.48 -27.99 -7.94
C ALA A 12 -38.74 -28.82 -7.78
N SER A 13 -38.65 -29.92 -7.04
CA SER A 13 -39.79 -30.79 -6.72
C SER A 13 -40.29 -30.54 -5.30
N SER A 14 -41.60 -30.38 -5.14
CA SER A 14 -42.29 -30.44 -3.84
C SER A 14 -42.65 -31.86 -3.41
N GLY A 15 -42.28 -32.87 -4.20
CA GLY A 15 -42.79 -34.25 -4.08
C GLY A 15 -44.18 -34.46 -4.71
N LEU A 16 -45.00 -33.41 -4.80
CA LEU A 16 -46.34 -33.45 -5.43
C LEU A 16 -46.37 -32.79 -6.82
N SER A 17 -45.51 -31.79 -7.03
CA SER A 17 -45.42 -31.01 -8.26
C SER A 17 -44.00 -30.47 -8.43
N PHE A 18 -43.70 -29.98 -9.62
CA PHE A 18 -42.44 -29.33 -9.95
C PHE A 18 -42.70 -27.85 -10.21
N LEU A 19 -41.87 -26.96 -9.67
CA LEU A 19 -41.80 -25.57 -10.08
C LEU A 19 -40.64 -25.43 -11.07
N VAL A 20 -40.94 -25.04 -12.31
CA VAL A 20 -39.93 -24.71 -13.32
C VAL A 20 -39.82 -23.20 -13.39
N VAL A 21 -38.61 -22.67 -13.26
CA VAL A 21 -38.29 -21.25 -13.42
C VAL A 21 -37.38 -21.06 -14.63
N TRP A 22 -37.51 -19.95 -15.35
CA TRP A 22 -36.68 -19.65 -16.52
C TRP A 22 -36.57 -18.15 -16.76
N ARG A 23 -35.55 -17.74 -17.53
CA ARG A 23 -35.44 -16.39 -18.05
C ARG A 23 -36.21 -16.27 -19.36
N ASP A 24 -37.13 -15.31 -19.44
CA ASP A 24 -37.88 -14.96 -20.65
C ASP A 24 -37.46 -13.56 -21.11
N THR A 25 -36.78 -13.49 -22.26
CA THR A 25 -36.29 -12.26 -22.87
C THR A 25 -37.17 -11.87 -24.04
N THR A 26 -37.81 -10.72 -23.92
CA THR A 26 -38.54 -10.10 -25.04
C THR A 26 -37.61 -9.13 -25.77
N ILE A 27 -37.43 -9.32 -27.07
CA ILE A 27 -36.65 -8.41 -27.93
C ILE A 27 -37.61 -7.47 -28.65
N ASP A 28 -37.46 -6.17 -28.43
CA ASP A 28 -38.20 -5.16 -29.20
C ASP A 28 -37.41 -4.78 -30.46
N TRP A 29 -37.76 -5.39 -31.58
CA TRP A 29 -37.11 -5.12 -32.86
C TRP A 29 -37.30 -3.69 -33.38
N GLN A 30 -38.30 -2.94 -32.88
CA GLN A 30 -38.53 -1.56 -33.29
C GLN A 30 -37.59 -0.58 -32.60
N SER A 31 -36.95 -1.00 -31.50
CA SER A 31 -35.96 -0.23 -30.76
C SER A 31 -34.52 -0.38 -31.30
N CYS A 32 -34.29 -1.25 -32.29
CA CYS A 32 -32.95 -1.56 -32.75
C CYS A 32 -32.27 -0.35 -33.41
N ALA A 33 -31.11 0.02 -32.86
CA ALA A 33 -30.19 1.01 -33.41
C ALA A 33 -28.79 0.39 -33.60
N TRP A 34 -27.79 1.23 -33.93
CA TRP A 34 -26.42 0.76 -34.22
C TRP A 34 -25.75 -0.01 -33.08
N TYR A 35 -26.19 0.21 -31.83
CA TYR A 35 -25.65 -0.43 -30.62
C TYR A 35 -26.45 -1.65 -30.14
N GLY A 36 -27.48 -2.08 -30.87
CA GLY A 36 -28.33 -3.22 -30.50
C GLY A 36 -29.80 -2.84 -30.33
N CYS A 37 -30.59 -3.79 -29.83
CA CYS A 37 -32.02 -3.65 -29.56
C CYS A 37 -32.27 -3.63 -28.05
N GLU A 38 -33.30 -2.91 -27.60
CA GLU A 38 -33.79 -3.02 -26.24
C GLU A 38 -34.30 -4.45 -25.98
N ILE A 39 -33.79 -5.02 -24.89
CA ILE A 39 -34.14 -6.36 -24.42
C ILE A 39 -34.72 -6.24 -23.02
N TYR A 40 -35.82 -6.96 -22.79
CA TYR A 40 -36.53 -6.96 -21.52
C TYR A 40 -36.53 -8.39 -20.94
N PRO A 41 -35.45 -8.81 -20.26
CA PRO A 41 -35.42 -10.08 -19.54
C PRO A 41 -36.31 -10.04 -18.30
N SER A 42 -36.98 -11.16 -18.04
CA SER A 42 -37.83 -11.40 -16.87
C SER A 42 -37.64 -12.83 -16.36
N ILE A 43 -37.78 -13.04 -15.05
CA ILE A 43 -37.84 -14.38 -14.48
C ILE A 43 -39.30 -14.79 -14.39
N MET A 44 -39.60 -15.95 -14.99
CA MET A 44 -40.93 -16.53 -15.05
C MET A 44 -40.91 -17.91 -14.42
N ALA A 45 -42.05 -18.35 -13.89
CA ALA A 45 -42.21 -19.67 -13.31
C ALA A 45 -43.50 -20.34 -13.75
N ARG A 46 -43.55 -21.67 -13.65
CA ARG A 46 -44.77 -22.44 -13.90
C ARG A 46 -44.70 -23.78 -13.19
N ARG A 47 -45.83 -24.21 -12.64
CA ARG A 47 -45.93 -25.51 -11.98
C ARG A 47 -46.40 -26.59 -12.95
N ILE A 48 -45.79 -27.75 -12.80
CA ILE A 48 -46.06 -28.97 -13.55
C ILE A 48 -46.42 -30.06 -12.53
N GLY A 49 -47.58 -30.68 -12.69
CA GLY A 49 -47.99 -31.78 -11.83
C GLY A 49 -47.09 -33.00 -12.03
N SER A 50 -47.06 -33.92 -11.07
CA SER A 50 -46.28 -35.16 -11.16
C SER A 50 -46.61 -36.00 -12.41
N GLY A 51 -47.82 -35.87 -12.96
CA GLY A 51 -48.24 -36.47 -14.23
C GLY A 51 -47.85 -35.69 -15.49
N GLY A 52 -47.02 -34.64 -15.39
CA GLY A 52 -46.52 -33.86 -16.53
C GLY A 52 -47.47 -32.80 -17.11
N HIS A 53 -48.66 -32.61 -16.51
CA HIS A 53 -49.62 -31.60 -16.95
C HIS A 53 -49.35 -30.24 -16.28
N LEU A 54 -49.63 -29.15 -16.99
CA LEU A 54 -49.48 -27.79 -16.48
C LEU A 54 -50.55 -27.52 -15.42
N LEU A 55 -50.13 -27.06 -14.24
CA LEU A 55 -51.05 -26.69 -13.16
C LEU A 55 -51.52 -25.23 -13.26
N ASP A 56 -50.68 -24.36 -13.82
CA ASP A 56 -50.99 -22.94 -13.97
C ASP A 56 -51.38 -22.61 -15.42
N PRO A 57 -52.52 -21.94 -15.66
CA PRO A 57 -52.97 -21.58 -17.00
C PRO A 57 -52.09 -20.49 -17.65
N ARG A 58 -51.39 -19.68 -16.85
CA ARG A 58 -50.41 -18.68 -17.27
C ARG A 58 -49.11 -18.84 -16.48
N ALA A 59 -48.00 -18.36 -17.04
CA ALA A 59 -46.74 -18.27 -16.29
C ALA A 59 -46.90 -17.30 -15.11
N ILE A 60 -46.28 -17.66 -14.00
CA ILE A 60 -46.18 -16.87 -12.77
C ILE A 60 -44.99 -15.93 -12.96
N PRO A 61 -45.18 -14.60 -13.03
CA PRO A 61 -44.05 -13.70 -13.04
C PRO A 61 -43.31 -13.80 -11.71
N ILE A 62 -41.98 -13.78 -11.72
CA ILE A 62 -41.13 -13.74 -10.52
C ILE A 62 -40.50 -12.34 -10.41
N ASP A 63 -39.81 -11.89 -11.47
CA ASP A 63 -39.18 -10.57 -11.56
C ASP A 63 -39.20 -10.07 -13.03
N ALA A 64 -39.31 -8.76 -13.23
CA ALA A 64 -39.38 -8.11 -14.54
C ALA A 64 -38.61 -6.76 -14.58
N THR A 65 -37.59 -6.58 -13.75
CA THR A 65 -36.78 -5.34 -13.68
C THR A 65 -35.93 -5.04 -14.93
N GLY A 66 -35.82 -5.97 -15.89
CA GLY A 66 -35.12 -5.73 -17.16
C GLY A 66 -33.62 -6.02 -17.15
N ASP A 67 -33.07 -6.48 -16.03
CA ASP A 67 -31.72 -7.02 -15.93
C ASP A 67 -31.75 -8.18 -14.93
N VAL A 68 -32.03 -9.39 -15.43
CA VAL A 68 -32.17 -10.60 -14.61
C VAL A 68 -31.49 -11.80 -15.26
N LEU A 69 -30.73 -12.56 -14.48
CA LEU A 69 -29.88 -13.66 -14.96
C LEU A 69 -29.90 -14.85 -13.99
N SER A 70 -29.61 -16.04 -14.54
CA SER A 70 -29.28 -17.28 -13.80
C SER A 70 -30.25 -17.63 -12.66
N PRO A 71 -31.56 -17.84 -12.94
CA PRO A 71 -32.49 -18.23 -11.91
C PRO A 71 -32.22 -19.67 -11.42
N SER A 72 -32.32 -19.87 -10.11
CA SER A 72 -32.23 -21.18 -9.46
C SER A 72 -33.37 -21.35 -8.46
N VAL A 73 -33.75 -22.60 -8.16
CA VAL A 73 -34.91 -22.89 -7.32
C VAL A 73 -34.71 -24.15 -6.49
N ALA A 74 -35.14 -24.10 -5.23
CA ALA A 74 -35.21 -25.25 -4.33
C ALA A 74 -36.57 -25.27 -3.61
N PHE A 75 -36.98 -26.45 -3.13
CA PHE A 75 -38.16 -26.63 -2.30
C PHE A 75 -37.75 -27.15 -0.92
N GLY A 76 -38.27 -26.52 0.13
CA GLY A 76 -37.85 -26.75 1.51
C GLY A 76 -38.74 -26.04 2.51
N GLY A 77 -38.95 -26.63 3.69
CA GLY A 77 -39.79 -26.02 4.73
C GLY A 77 -41.23 -25.69 4.29
N GLY A 78 -41.75 -26.38 3.25
CA GLY A 78 -43.08 -26.14 2.68
C GLY A 78 -43.16 -25.02 1.63
N THR A 79 -42.03 -24.42 1.24
CA THR A 79 -41.97 -23.29 0.29
C THR A 79 -40.96 -23.56 -0.82
N TYR A 80 -41.16 -22.90 -1.98
CA TYR A 80 -40.11 -22.75 -2.98
C TYR A 80 -39.35 -21.47 -2.70
N LEU A 81 -38.02 -21.51 -2.76
CA LEU A 81 -37.17 -20.33 -2.85
C LEU A 81 -36.62 -20.23 -4.27
N VAL A 82 -36.96 -19.14 -4.97
CA VAL A 82 -36.36 -18.78 -6.26
C VAL A 82 -35.30 -17.71 -6.00
N VAL A 83 -34.10 -17.91 -6.51
CA VAL A 83 -32.99 -16.95 -6.44
C VAL A 83 -32.53 -16.56 -7.84
N TRP A 84 -32.10 -15.32 -8.03
CA TRP A 84 -31.62 -14.81 -9.32
C TRP A 84 -30.75 -13.57 -9.13
N THR A 85 -29.90 -13.30 -10.12
CA THR A 85 -29.14 -12.05 -10.18
C THR A 85 -29.99 -10.95 -10.81
N SER A 86 -29.92 -9.74 -10.26
CA SER A 86 -30.43 -8.52 -10.90
C SER A 86 -29.61 -7.31 -10.47
N GLN A 87 -29.23 -6.41 -11.39
CA GLN A 87 -28.50 -5.18 -11.07
C GLN A 87 -27.28 -5.44 -10.18
N GLU A 88 -26.47 -6.44 -10.53
CA GLU A 88 -25.27 -6.82 -9.78
C GLU A 88 -25.50 -7.31 -8.34
N HIS A 89 -26.74 -7.65 -8.00
CA HIS A 89 -27.12 -8.15 -6.68
C HIS A 89 -27.83 -9.49 -6.78
N LEU A 90 -27.72 -10.29 -5.72
CA LEU A 90 -28.42 -11.55 -5.61
C LEU A 90 -29.74 -11.35 -4.85
N TYR A 91 -30.86 -11.73 -5.47
CA TYR A 91 -32.19 -11.58 -4.90
C TYR A 91 -32.89 -12.93 -4.73
N GLY A 92 -33.83 -12.96 -3.78
CA GLY A 92 -34.72 -14.08 -3.52
C GLY A 92 -36.19 -13.69 -3.50
N ARG A 93 -37.05 -14.68 -3.78
CA ARG A 93 -38.49 -14.63 -3.53
C ARG A 93 -39.04 -16.02 -3.30
N ARG A 94 -39.93 -16.13 -2.33
CA ARG A 94 -40.60 -17.37 -1.97
C ARG A 94 -41.97 -17.50 -2.59
N LEU A 95 -42.31 -18.74 -2.92
CA LEU A 95 -43.64 -19.15 -3.32
C LEU A 95 -44.10 -20.28 -2.40
N ASP A 96 -45.40 -20.34 -2.11
CA ASP A 96 -45.97 -21.54 -1.50
C ASP A 96 -46.02 -22.69 -2.52
N ALA A 97 -46.36 -23.90 -2.05
CA ALA A 97 -46.57 -25.05 -2.92
C ALA A 97 -47.70 -24.83 -3.97
N ALA A 98 -48.60 -23.88 -3.71
CA ALA A 98 -49.66 -23.46 -4.60
C ALA A 98 -49.22 -22.44 -5.66
N GLY A 99 -47.95 -22.00 -5.67
CA GLY A 99 -47.40 -21.02 -6.61
C GLY A 99 -47.76 -19.57 -6.27
N ASN A 100 -48.32 -19.29 -5.10
CA ASN A 100 -48.58 -17.93 -4.64
C ASN A 100 -47.30 -17.32 -4.09
N ARG A 101 -47.02 -16.07 -4.44
CA ARG A 101 -45.89 -15.31 -3.88
C ARG A 101 -46.14 -15.06 -2.39
N LEU A 102 -45.16 -15.42 -1.56
CA LEU A 102 -45.22 -15.18 -0.12
C LEU A 102 -44.63 -13.83 0.28
N ASP A 103 -43.65 -13.35 -0.49
CA ASP A 103 -42.98 -12.08 -0.24
C ASP A 103 -43.59 -10.97 -1.14
N PRO A 104 -43.99 -9.81 -0.56
CA PRO A 104 -44.56 -8.71 -1.33
C PRO A 104 -43.55 -8.08 -2.29
N GLU A 105 -42.28 -8.02 -1.88
CA GLU A 105 -41.14 -7.54 -2.66
C GLU A 105 -40.06 -8.62 -2.76
N ARG A 106 -39.10 -8.44 -3.68
CA ARG A 106 -37.91 -9.30 -3.74
C ARG A 106 -37.01 -8.93 -2.56
N PHE A 107 -36.41 -9.89 -1.88
CA PHE A 107 -35.48 -9.62 -0.79
C PHE A 107 -34.04 -9.80 -1.27
N LEU A 108 -33.16 -8.97 -0.74
CA LEU A 108 -31.73 -8.99 -1.05
C LEU A 108 -31.07 -10.12 -0.27
N ILE A 109 -30.35 -11.00 -0.97
CA ILE A 109 -29.56 -12.08 -0.38
C ILE A 109 -28.11 -11.62 -0.20
N ALA A 110 -27.51 -11.01 -1.22
CA ALA A 110 -26.13 -10.53 -1.17
C ALA A 110 -25.95 -9.25 -1.99
N ARG A 111 -25.15 -8.32 -1.43
CA ARG A 111 -24.68 -7.10 -2.12
C ARG A 111 -23.38 -7.40 -2.84
N ALA A 112 -23.12 -6.74 -3.95
CA ALA A 112 -21.77 -6.63 -4.51
C ALA A 112 -21.57 -5.26 -5.14
N MET A 113 -20.31 -4.82 -5.13
CA MET A 113 -19.87 -3.68 -5.94
C MET A 113 -19.67 -4.06 -7.42
N PHE A 114 -19.67 -5.38 -7.72
CA PHE A 114 -19.48 -5.99 -9.05
C PHE A 114 -20.51 -7.11 -9.30
N GLN A 115 -20.44 -7.77 -10.46
CA GLN A 115 -21.37 -8.83 -10.88
C GLN A 115 -21.44 -10.02 -9.89
N HIS A 116 -22.65 -10.41 -9.48
CA HIS A 116 -22.95 -11.72 -8.88
C HIS A 116 -23.60 -12.60 -9.93
N ILE A 117 -23.12 -13.81 -10.21
CA ILE A 117 -23.77 -14.70 -11.19
C ILE A 117 -23.76 -16.15 -10.73
N ASP A 118 -24.56 -16.96 -11.43
CA ASP A 118 -24.59 -18.42 -11.32
C ASP A 118 -24.90 -18.94 -9.92
N ALA A 119 -25.99 -18.41 -9.34
CA ALA A 119 -26.45 -18.87 -8.04
C ALA A 119 -27.03 -20.29 -8.10
N SER A 120 -26.75 -21.08 -7.07
CA SER A 120 -27.32 -22.42 -6.88
C SER A 120 -27.90 -22.52 -5.47
N VAL A 121 -29.05 -23.19 -5.33
CA VAL A 121 -29.77 -23.28 -4.06
C VAL A 121 -30.23 -24.70 -3.78
N VAL A 122 -30.09 -25.13 -2.53
CA VAL A 122 -30.66 -26.40 -2.01
C VAL A 122 -31.33 -26.17 -0.66
N TRP A 123 -32.14 -27.14 -0.25
CA TRP A 123 -32.67 -27.22 1.11
C TRP A 123 -31.91 -28.30 1.87
N ASN A 124 -31.34 -27.98 3.04
CA ASN A 124 -30.54 -28.92 3.83
C ASN A 124 -31.34 -29.62 4.95
N GLY A 125 -32.66 -29.44 5.00
CA GLY A 125 -33.49 -29.95 6.09
C GLY A 125 -33.93 -28.85 7.08
N GLU A 126 -33.14 -27.78 7.23
CA GLU A 126 -33.37 -26.71 8.20
C GLU A 126 -33.49 -25.32 7.55
N ALA A 127 -32.62 -25.03 6.60
CA ALA A 127 -32.54 -23.78 5.87
C ALA A 127 -32.27 -24.02 4.38
N PHE A 128 -32.52 -23.00 3.56
CA PHE A 128 -31.99 -22.95 2.22
C PHE A 128 -30.53 -22.56 2.28
N PHE A 129 -29.70 -23.25 1.51
CA PHE A 129 -28.29 -22.91 1.32
C PHE A 129 -28.11 -22.41 -0.10
N VAL A 130 -27.71 -21.16 -0.24
CA VAL A 130 -27.50 -20.50 -1.53
C VAL A 130 -26.01 -20.26 -1.70
N VAL A 131 -25.46 -20.65 -2.85
CA VAL A 131 -24.07 -20.37 -3.25
C VAL A 131 -24.05 -19.56 -4.53
N TRP A 132 -23.04 -18.71 -4.72
CA TRP A 132 -22.91 -17.86 -5.90
C TRP A 132 -21.46 -17.53 -6.23
N THR A 133 -21.25 -17.06 -7.46
CA THR A 133 -19.98 -16.46 -7.90
C THR A 133 -19.96 -15.00 -7.51
N TYR A 134 -18.95 -14.57 -6.77
CA TYR A 134 -18.66 -13.17 -6.47
C TYR A 134 -17.49 -12.69 -7.32
N PHE A 135 -17.67 -11.62 -8.10
CA PHE A 135 -16.56 -10.96 -8.80
C PHE A 135 -16.03 -9.81 -7.95
N GLY A 136 -14.71 -9.71 -7.80
CA GLY A 136 -14.03 -8.62 -7.09
C GLY A 136 -12.87 -8.06 -7.91
N PHE A 137 -12.20 -7.03 -7.39
CA PHE A 137 -10.91 -6.60 -7.93
C PHE A 137 -9.91 -7.75 -7.76
N GLY A 138 -9.39 -8.29 -8.87
CA GLY A 138 -8.40 -9.39 -8.85
C GLY A 138 -8.93 -10.79 -9.16
N GLY A 139 -10.25 -11.01 -9.31
CA GLY A 139 -10.76 -12.33 -9.72
C GLY A 139 -12.21 -12.63 -9.35
N SER A 140 -12.54 -13.92 -9.29
CA SER A 140 -13.84 -14.41 -8.83
C SER A 140 -13.71 -15.49 -7.77
N SER A 141 -14.63 -15.49 -6.82
CA SER A 141 -14.63 -16.34 -5.62
C SER A 141 -16.01 -16.99 -5.43
N ILE A 142 -16.07 -18.05 -4.61
CA ILE A 142 -17.33 -18.75 -4.31
C ILE A 142 -17.75 -18.42 -2.88
N TYR A 143 -18.97 -17.93 -2.75
CA TYR A 143 -19.57 -17.56 -1.47
C TYR A 143 -20.88 -18.31 -1.25
N GLY A 144 -21.32 -18.37 0.00
CA GLY A 144 -22.62 -18.92 0.37
C GLY A 144 -23.33 -18.14 1.48
N ALA A 145 -24.63 -18.39 1.63
CA ALA A 145 -25.47 -17.87 2.71
C ALA A 145 -26.61 -18.85 3.01
N ARG A 146 -27.03 -18.88 4.27
CA ARG A 146 -28.24 -19.60 4.70
C ARG A 146 -29.44 -18.65 4.71
N ILE A 147 -30.57 -19.15 4.24
CA ILE A 147 -31.86 -18.45 4.24
C ILE A 147 -32.86 -19.33 4.96
N SER A 148 -33.49 -18.82 6.01
CA SER A 148 -34.50 -19.58 6.75
C SER A 148 -35.73 -19.89 5.88
N SER A 149 -36.55 -20.86 6.32
CA SER A 149 -37.85 -21.14 5.70
C SER A 149 -38.78 -19.91 5.67
N THR A 150 -38.57 -18.94 6.57
CA THR A 150 -39.31 -17.68 6.64
C THR A 150 -38.76 -16.57 5.74
N GLY A 151 -37.68 -16.81 4.99
CA GLY A 151 -37.08 -15.85 4.07
C GLY A 151 -36.13 -14.85 4.73
N GLU A 152 -35.74 -15.08 5.99
CA GLU A 152 -34.68 -14.32 6.66
C GLU A 152 -33.32 -14.81 6.16
N VAL A 153 -32.48 -13.88 5.74
CA VAL A 153 -31.08 -14.16 5.36
C VAL A 153 -30.26 -14.22 6.63
N LEU A 154 -29.80 -15.41 7.01
CA LEU A 154 -29.09 -15.66 8.26
C LEU A 154 -27.63 -15.19 8.19
N ASP A 155 -27.05 -15.19 6.99
CA ASP A 155 -25.67 -14.77 6.72
C ASP A 155 -25.67 -13.60 5.70
N PRO A 156 -26.02 -12.36 6.13
CA PRO A 156 -26.27 -11.24 5.21
C PRO A 156 -25.04 -10.72 4.46
N GLU A 157 -23.84 -10.92 5.02
CA GLU A 157 -22.56 -10.61 4.34
C GLU A 157 -22.10 -11.75 3.42
N GLY A 158 -22.73 -12.93 3.52
CA GLY A 158 -22.24 -14.17 2.96
C GLY A 158 -20.97 -14.66 3.69
N PHE A 159 -20.67 -15.95 3.55
CA PHE A 159 -19.41 -16.54 4.00
C PHE A 159 -18.63 -17.07 2.80
N PRO A 160 -17.29 -16.93 2.79
CA PRO A 160 -16.46 -17.49 1.73
C PRO A 160 -16.46 -19.01 1.81
N ILE A 161 -16.73 -19.67 0.69
CA ILE A 161 -16.51 -21.11 0.50
C ILE A 161 -15.14 -21.34 -0.16
N PHE A 162 -14.74 -20.42 -1.05
CA PHE A 162 -13.43 -20.38 -1.67
C PHE A 162 -13.07 -18.92 -1.98
N ALA A 163 -12.10 -18.36 -1.26
CA ALA A 163 -11.73 -16.93 -1.28
C ALA A 163 -10.38 -16.61 -1.93
N VAL A 164 -9.68 -17.59 -2.52
CA VAL A 164 -8.41 -17.33 -3.19
C VAL A 164 -8.68 -16.50 -4.47
N PRO A 165 -7.89 -15.45 -4.76
CA PRO A 165 -8.10 -14.58 -5.93
C PRO A 165 -7.68 -15.27 -7.23
N GLN A 166 -8.37 -16.33 -7.64
CA GLN A 166 -8.21 -16.97 -8.96
C GLN A 166 -9.55 -17.53 -9.46
N LEU A 167 -10.09 -16.89 -10.50
CA LEU A 167 -11.16 -17.26 -11.46
C LEU A 167 -12.11 -18.45 -11.12
N ALA A 168 -12.63 -18.56 -9.90
CA ALA A 168 -13.62 -19.58 -9.54
C ALA A 168 -15.04 -19.12 -9.93
N THR A 169 -15.77 -19.91 -10.73
CA THR A 169 -17.10 -19.54 -11.26
C THR A 169 -18.05 -20.75 -11.33
N MET A 170 -19.33 -20.47 -11.62
CA MET A 170 -20.37 -21.47 -11.86
C MET A 170 -20.54 -22.50 -10.72
N PRO A 171 -20.76 -22.07 -9.46
CA PRO A 171 -20.91 -23.00 -8.37
C PRO A 171 -22.22 -23.78 -8.48
N VAL A 172 -22.17 -25.06 -8.09
CA VAL A 172 -23.33 -25.90 -7.89
C VAL A 172 -23.27 -26.52 -6.51
N VAL A 173 -24.40 -26.53 -5.80
CA VAL A 173 -24.50 -27.14 -4.48
C VAL A 173 -25.45 -28.33 -4.50
N ALA A 174 -25.07 -29.39 -3.81
CA ALA A 174 -25.89 -30.54 -3.51
C ALA A 174 -25.86 -30.81 -2.00
N HIS A 175 -26.86 -31.54 -1.51
CA HIS A 175 -26.99 -31.91 -0.11
C HIS A 175 -27.24 -33.42 -0.01
N ASP A 176 -26.55 -34.10 0.91
CA ASP A 176 -26.93 -35.41 1.45
C ASP A 176 -27.34 -35.26 2.92
N ASP A 177 -27.80 -36.32 3.58
CA ASP A 177 -28.34 -36.23 4.95
C ASP A 177 -27.32 -35.73 6.01
N GLU A 178 -26.03 -35.59 5.67
CA GLU A 178 -24.94 -35.25 6.60
C GLU A 178 -24.15 -34.00 6.20
N SER A 179 -24.19 -33.57 4.93
CA SER A 179 -23.30 -32.53 4.41
C SER A 179 -23.80 -31.88 3.11
N LEU A 180 -23.32 -30.67 2.87
CA LEU A 180 -23.40 -30.03 1.57
C LEU A 180 -22.13 -30.34 0.77
N LEU A 181 -22.26 -30.51 -0.53
CA LEU A 181 -21.15 -30.57 -1.48
C LEU A 181 -21.27 -29.38 -2.42
N VAL A 182 -20.27 -28.51 -2.41
CA VAL A 182 -20.19 -27.35 -3.30
C VAL A 182 -19.10 -27.63 -4.32
N LEU A 183 -19.44 -27.58 -5.61
CA LEU A 183 -18.51 -27.73 -6.72
C LEU A 183 -18.45 -26.43 -7.53
N TRP A 184 -17.32 -26.11 -8.14
CA TRP A 184 -17.16 -24.94 -9.02
C TRP A 184 -16.17 -25.23 -10.16
N GLN A 185 -16.18 -24.38 -11.18
CA GLN A 185 -15.16 -24.35 -12.23
C GLN A 185 -14.08 -23.35 -11.86
N ASP A 186 -12.82 -23.71 -12.11
CA ASP A 186 -11.67 -22.87 -11.78
C ASP A 186 -10.65 -22.92 -12.91
N ARG A 187 -10.07 -21.75 -13.22
CA ARG A 187 -9.00 -21.57 -14.17
C ARG A 187 -7.75 -21.04 -13.44
N ARG A 188 -6.95 -21.95 -12.91
CA ARG A 188 -5.68 -21.62 -12.25
C ARG A 188 -4.57 -21.33 -13.27
N PHE A 189 -3.74 -20.32 -12.99
CA PHE A 189 -2.62 -19.90 -13.85
C PHE A 189 -1.40 -20.83 -13.75
N ASP A 190 -1.29 -21.59 -12.67
CA ASP A 190 -0.22 -22.58 -12.40
C ASP A 190 -0.35 -23.87 -13.24
N LEU A 191 -1.49 -24.09 -13.88
CA LEU A 191 -1.79 -25.27 -14.73
C LEU A 191 -1.89 -24.94 -16.23
N CYS A 192 -1.42 -23.77 -16.66
CA CYS A 192 -1.44 -23.39 -18.07
C CYS A 192 -0.35 -24.15 -18.84
N ASP A 193 -0.76 -24.92 -19.87
CA ASP A 193 0.16 -25.48 -20.86
C ASP A 193 0.35 -24.47 -22.03
N PRO A 194 1.32 -24.69 -22.95
CA PRO A 194 1.53 -23.80 -24.10
C PRO A 194 0.33 -23.68 -25.07
N GLN A 195 -0.72 -24.47 -24.90
CA GLN A 195 -1.97 -24.41 -25.67
C GLN A 195 -3.10 -23.65 -24.94
N GLY A 196 -2.85 -23.18 -23.71
CA GLY A 196 -3.76 -22.33 -22.95
C GLY A 196 -4.25 -22.97 -21.64
N CYS A 197 -4.77 -22.13 -20.74
CA CYS A 197 -5.27 -22.57 -19.45
C CYS A 197 -6.64 -23.28 -19.59
N ARG A 198 -6.79 -24.45 -18.97
CA ARG A 198 -8.03 -25.23 -19.00
C ARG A 198 -8.84 -25.01 -17.72
N PHE A 199 -10.16 -24.97 -17.83
CA PHE A 199 -11.06 -25.03 -16.67
C PHE A 199 -11.05 -26.45 -16.09
N ASN A 200 -10.89 -26.56 -14.77
CA ASN A 200 -11.05 -27.79 -14.01
C ASN A 200 -12.22 -27.65 -13.02
N VAL A 201 -12.80 -28.78 -12.61
CA VAL A 201 -13.87 -28.80 -11.60
C VAL A 201 -13.27 -29.11 -10.23
N TYR A 202 -13.54 -28.24 -9.26
CA TYR A 202 -13.13 -28.41 -7.87
C TYR A 202 -14.36 -28.49 -6.98
N GLY A 203 -14.16 -28.87 -5.73
CA GLY A 203 -15.24 -28.92 -4.77
C GLY A 203 -14.80 -29.13 -3.34
N THR A 204 -15.67 -28.75 -2.41
CA THR A 204 -15.51 -28.96 -0.97
C THR A 204 -16.81 -29.43 -0.34
N ARG A 205 -16.70 -30.18 0.75
CA ARG A 205 -17.85 -30.49 1.60
C ARG A 205 -18.02 -29.38 2.64
N VAL A 206 -19.23 -28.88 2.77
CA VAL A 206 -19.63 -27.92 3.79
C VAL A 206 -20.58 -28.66 4.74
N GLY A 207 -20.05 -29.14 5.86
CA GLY A 207 -20.81 -29.87 6.88
C GLY A 207 -20.47 -29.33 8.26
N GLU A 208 -21.49 -28.98 9.04
CA GLU A 208 -21.33 -28.45 10.40
C GLU A 208 -21.05 -29.57 11.43
N ALA A 209 -20.00 -29.36 12.24
CA ALA A 209 -20.04 -29.42 13.71
C ALA A 209 -19.96 -30.74 14.53
N SER A 210 -19.46 -31.89 14.02
CA SER A 210 -19.22 -33.06 14.92
C SER A 210 -17.86 -33.77 14.83
N ALA A 211 -16.95 -33.37 13.94
CA ALA A 211 -15.58 -33.87 13.96
C ALA A 211 -14.78 -33.05 14.98
N ASP A 212 -14.06 -33.73 15.87
CA ASP A 212 -13.09 -33.16 16.81
C ASP A 212 -11.72 -33.68 16.34
N GLY A 213 -11.00 -32.82 15.62
CA GLY A 213 -9.83 -33.15 14.81
C GLY A 213 -8.60 -33.42 15.66
N ASP A 214 -8.47 -32.73 16.78
CA ASP A 214 -7.34 -32.80 17.69
C ASP A 214 -7.64 -33.54 19.01
N ARG A 215 -8.91 -33.92 19.21
CA ARG A 215 -9.43 -34.74 20.31
C ARG A 215 -9.37 -34.08 21.66
N ASP A 216 -9.58 -32.76 21.70
CA ASP A 216 -9.59 -31.99 22.94
C ASP A 216 -10.99 -31.94 23.62
N GLY A 217 -12.03 -32.44 22.94
CA GLY A 217 -13.40 -32.46 23.41
C GLY A 217 -14.29 -31.36 22.85
N VAL A 218 -13.77 -30.48 21.98
CA VAL A 218 -14.49 -29.43 21.29
C VAL A 218 -14.62 -29.79 19.80
N PRO A 219 -15.85 -29.82 19.23
CA PRO A 219 -16.00 -30.11 17.81
C PRO A 219 -15.43 -28.96 16.95
N ASN A 220 -14.74 -29.27 15.85
CA ASN A 220 -14.08 -28.33 14.92
C ASN A 220 -14.90 -27.10 14.52
N GLY A 221 -16.24 -27.22 14.43
CA GLY A 221 -17.12 -26.10 14.09
C GLY A 221 -17.37 -25.10 15.24
N ARG A 222 -16.87 -25.41 16.44
CA ARG A 222 -16.91 -24.61 17.66
C ARG A 222 -15.53 -24.50 18.32
N ASP A 223 -14.51 -24.99 17.62
CA ASP A 223 -13.15 -25.06 18.10
C ASP A 223 -12.37 -23.91 17.48
N ASN A 224 -11.83 -23.03 18.33
CA ASN A 224 -10.98 -21.93 17.88
C ASN A 224 -9.54 -22.38 17.57
N CYS A 225 -9.18 -23.66 17.81
CA CYS A 225 -7.96 -24.29 17.30
C CYS A 225 -8.19 -25.72 16.77
N PRO A 226 -8.88 -25.93 15.63
CA PRO A 226 -9.30 -27.27 15.12
C PRO A 226 -8.21 -28.33 14.87
N ALA A 227 -6.94 -27.95 15.00
CA ALA A 227 -5.77 -28.79 14.79
C ALA A 227 -4.84 -28.87 16.02
N ILE A 228 -5.09 -28.08 17.07
CA ILE A 228 -4.21 -27.95 18.24
C ILE A 228 -5.06 -27.93 19.51
N ALA A 229 -5.04 -29.05 20.23
CA ALA A 229 -5.88 -29.27 21.40
C ALA A 229 -5.83 -28.12 22.43
N ASN A 230 -6.97 -27.48 22.65
CA ASN A 230 -7.18 -26.37 23.56
C ASN A 230 -8.60 -26.40 24.16
N ALA A 231 -8.88 -27.44 24.95
CA ALA A 231 -10.21 -27.68 25.53
C ALA A 231 -10.81 -26.53 26.35
N ASP A 232 -10.00 -25.56 26.77
CA ASP A 232 -10.40 -24.34 27.47
C ASP A 232 -10.86 -23.21 26.54
N GLN A 233 -10.59 -23.32 25.24
CA GLN A 233 -11.03 -22.41 24.18
C GLN A 233 -10.66 -20.95 24.47
N SER A 234 -9.50 -20.74 25.10
CA SER A 234 -9.00 -19.41 25.42
C SER A 234 -8.68 -18.65 24.14
N ASP A 235 -9.20 -17.43 24.05
CA ASP A 235 -9.06 -16.47 22.95
C ASP A 235 -9.09 -15.09 23.63
N ARG A 236 -7.91 -14.48 23.80
CA ARG A 236 -7.74 -13.30 24.67
C ARG A 236 -8.08 -11.99 23.97
N ASP A 237 -7.95 -11.93 22.66
CA ASP A 237 -8.22 -10.73 21.86
C ASP A 237 -9.54 -10.79 21.09
N GLY A 238 -10.17 -11.97 21.00
CA GLY A 238 -11.50 -12.17 20.47
C GLY A 238 -11.56 -12.24 18.95
N ASP A 239 -10.49 -12.69 18.31
CA ASP A 239 -10.37 -12.74 16.85
C ASP A 239 -10.93 -14.03 16.24
N GLY A 240 -11.27 -15.02 17.08
CA GLY A 240 -11.81 -16.31 16.69
C GLY A 240 -10.76 -17.42 16.51
N ARG A 241 -9.48 -17.14 16.74
CA ARG A 241 -8.37 -18.09 16.85
C ARG A 241 -8.02 -18.28 18.32
N GLY A 242 -7.79 -19.52 18.73
CA GLY A 242 -7.44 -19.80 20.12
C GLY A 242 -5.98 -19.47 20.40
N ASP A 243 -5.69 -19.01 21.63
CA ASP A 243 -4.36 -18.65 22.15
C ASP A 243 -3.23 -19.67 21.85
N ARG A 244 -3.61 -20.93 21.56
CA ARG A 244 -2.72 -22.06 21.30
C ARG A 244 -2.28 -22.20 19.85
N CYS A 245 -3.07 -21.69 18.92
CA CYS A 245 -2.85 -21.76 17.48
C CYS A 245 -2.82 -20.37 16.83
N ASP A 246 -2.86 -19.34 17.67
CA ASP A 246 -2.82 -17.94 17.29
C ASP A 246 -1.36 -17.46 17.25
N ASN A 247 -0.95 -16.89 16.12
CA ASN A 247 0.36 -16.26 15.95
C ASN A 247 0.45 -14.86 16.58
N CYS A 248 -0.68 -14.30 17.05
CA CYS A 248 -0.75 -13.07 17.84
C CYS A 248 -1.72 -13.14 19.03
N PRO A 249 -1.41 -13.92 20.10
CA PRO A 249 -2.35 -14.27 21.19
C PRO A 249 -2.92 -13.12 22.05
N THR A 250 -2.62 -11.87 21.74
CA THR A 250 -3.13 -10.68 22.43
C THR A 250 -3.52 -9.55 21.48
N THR A 251 -3.44 -9.77 20.16
CA THR A 251 -3.68 -8.75 19.15
C THR A 251 -4.56 -9.31 18.03
N LEU A 252 -5.79 -8.80 17.94
CA LEU A 252 -6.83 -9.25 17.02
C LEU A 252 -6.35 -9.40 15.55
N ASN A 253 -6.25 -10.64 15.04
CA ASN A 253 -5.81 -10.92 13.66
C ASN A 253 -6.44 -12.21 13.07
N PRO A 254 -7.75 -12.18 12.73
CA PRO A 254 -8.48 -13.39 12.33
C PRO A 254 -7.91 -14.13 11.10
N ASP A 255 -7.18 -13.41 10.24
CA ASP A 255 -6.55 -13.91 9.03
C ASP A 255 -5.22 -14.64 9.28
N GLN A 256 -4.58 -14.45 10.44
CA GLN A 256 -3.33 -15.10 10.84
C GLN A 256 -2.23 -14.93 9.79
N GLU A 257 -2.15 -13.75 9.19
CA GLU A 257 -1.09 -13.41 8.24
C GLU A 257 0.26 -13.44 8.99
N ASP A 258 1.27 -14.06 8.36
CA ASP A 258 2.65 -14.21 8.81
C ASP A 258 3.48 -14.26 7.52
N ARG A 259 4.11 -13.12 7.15
CA ARG A 259 4.75 -13.00 5.82
C ARG A 259 6.15 -13.57 5.77
N ASP A 260 6.90 -13.49 6.87
CA ASP A 260 8.29 -13.96 6.92
C ASP A 260 8.42 -15.39 7.45
N GLY A 261 7.34 -15.96 7.98
CA GLY A 261 7.20 -17.36 8.37
C GLY A 261 7.89 -17.69 9.68
N ASP A 262 8.14 -16.71 10.54
CA ASP A 262 8.84 -16.90 11.81
C ASP A 262 7.91 -17.43 12.93
N GLY A 263 6.60 -17.42 12.69
CA GLY A 263 5.56 -17.90 13.59
C GLY A 263 4.93 -16.83 14.49
N ILE A 264 5.31 -15.56 14.33
CA ILE A 264 4.68 -14.37 14.89
C ILE A 264 3.85 -13.73 13.77
N GLY A 265 2.62 -13.30 14.06
CA GLY A 265 1.77 -12.70 13.02
C GLY A 265 2.06 -11.23 12.77
N VAL A 266 1.78 -10.75 11.55
CA VAL A 266 1.92 -9.33 11.14
C VAL A 266 1.35 -8.36 12.18
N ALA A 267 0.26 -8.76 12.84
CA ALA A 267 -0.48 -7.90 13.77
C ALA A 267 0.26 -7.65 15.10
N CYS A 268 1.21 -8.49 15.47
CA CYS A 268 1.94 -8.43 16.73
C CYS A 268 3.45 -8.61 16.56
N ASP A 269 3.91 -8.73 15.32
CA ASP A 269 5.31 -8.74 14.98
C ASP A 269 5.81 -7.30 14.81
N ASP A 270 6.60 -6.85 15.78
CA ASP A 270 7.28 -5.55 15.74
C ASP A 270 8.47 -5.58 14.72
N GLU A 271 8.86 -6.76 14.24
CA GLU A 271 9.91 -6.97 13.24
C GLU A 271 9.36 -7.07 11.81
N GLU A 272 8.05 -7.15 11.60
CA GLU A 272 7.47 -7.23 10.25
C GLU A 272 7.29 -5.84 9.58
N PRO A 273 7.74 -5.65 8.34
CA PRO A 273 7.52 -4.40 7.64
C PRO A 273 6.07 -4.17 7.22
N PHE A 274 5.51 -3.02 7.58
CA PHE A 274 4.14 -2.63 7.23
C PHE A 274 4.10 -1.57 6.12
N VAL A 275 3.05 -1.64 5.30
CA VAL A 275 2.87 -0.81 4.10
C VAL A 275 2.27 0.56 4.45
N LEU A 276 2.95 1.64 4.07
CA LEU A 276 2.53 3.04 4.25
C LEU A 276 1.82 3.63 3.02
N SER A 277 2.24 3.25 1.82
CA SER A 277 1.64 3.66 0.55
C SER A 277 0.96 2.45 -0.11
N GLY A 278 -0.18 2.63 -0.74
CA GLY A 278 -0.89 1.50 -1.38
C GLY A 278 -2.31 1.80 -1.81
N THR A 279 -2.68 3.08 -1.89
CA THR A 279 -4.05 3.46 -2.25
C THR A 279 -4.15 4.13 -3.63
N LEU A 280 -3.08 4.71 -4.19
CA LEU A 280 -3.22 5.57 -5.38
C LEU A 280 -2.05 5.54 -6.39
N GLY A 281 -0.81 5.11 -6.06
CA GLY A 281 0.30 5.15 -7.02
C GLY A 281 1.64 4.52 -6.59
N GLU A 282 2.70 4.70 -7.41
CA GLU A 282 4.07 4.22 -7.16
C GLU A 282 4.80 5.15 -6.16
N ALA A 283 5.24 4.63 -5.02
CA ALA A 283 6.00 5.40 -4.03
C ALA A 283 7.41 5.75 -4.51
N GLY A 284 7.86 6.94 -4.15
CA GLY A 284 9.18 7.50 -4.41
C GLY A 284 9.93 7.87 -3.12
N PRO A 285 11.05 8.61 -3.23
CA PRO A 285 11.92 8.96 -2.11
C PRO A 285 11.19 9.46 -0.86
N ALA A 286 11.56 8.88 0.28
CA ALA A 286 11.00 9.21 1.58
C ALA A 286 11.99 9.91 2.52
N ASP A 287 11.46 10.60 3.53
CA ASP A 287 12.22 11.14 4.66
C ASP A 287 11.41 11.04 5.95
N LEU A 288 12.09 11.06 7.09
CA LEU A 288 11.48 10.79 8.39
C LEU A 288 12.05 11.73 9.46
N ALA A 289 11.18 12.26 10.32
CA ALA A 289 11.60 13.04 11.48
C ALA A 289 10.86 12.59 12.75
N TRP A 290 11.59 12.55 13.86
CA TRP A 290 11.07 12.30 15.20
C TRP A 290 10.86 13.61 15.97
N ASN A 291 9.76 13.73 16.70
CA ASN A 291 9.48 14.92 17.54
C ASN A 291 9.58 14.71 19.05
N GLY A 292 9.97 13.50 19.50
CA GLY A 292 9.92 13.11 20.91
C GLY A 292 8.68 12.30 21.31
N SER A 293 7.70 12.13 20.40
CA SER A 293 6.48 11.37 20.67
C SER A 293 5.93 10.60 19.46
N ILE A 294 6.09 11.13 18.26
CA ILE A 294 5.67 10.52 16.99
C ILE A 294 6.74 10.74 15.94
N HIS A 295 6.75 9.84 14.96
CA HIS A 295 7.44 10.08 13.69
C HIS A 295 6.48 10.73 12.70
N LEU A 296 7.03 11.56 11.82
CA LEU A 296 6.34 12.02 10.62
C LEU A 296 7.10 11.53 9.40
N ALA A 297 6.52 10.55 8.70
CA ALA A 297 7.03 10.06 7.44
C ALA A 297 6.48 10.93 6.31
N VAL A 298 7.35 11.29 5.36
CA VAL A 298 6.98 12.02 4.14
C VAL A 298 7.55 11.30 2.93
N TRP A 299 6.78 11.25 1.85
CA TRP A 299 7.20 10.63 0.60
C TRP A 299 6.45 11.28 -0.56
N ASN A 300 6.91 11.04 -1.77
CA ASN A 300 6.13 11.32 -2.96
C ASN A 300 5.55 10.03 -3.53
N GLU A 301 4.36 10.12 -4.14
CA GLU A 301 3.68 8.98 -4.78
C GLU A 301 3.19 9.43 -6.16
N HIS A 302 3.41 8.58 -7.17
CA HIS A 302 3.08 8.85 -8.58
C HIS A 302 1.81 8.10 -9.01
N ASP A 303 0.79 8.86 -9.41
CA ASP A 303 -0.49 8.34 -9.89
C ASP A 303 -0.87 8.94 -11.27
N GLU A 304 -2.08 8.62 -11.76
CA GLU A 304 -2.62 9.15 -13.02
C GLU A 304 -2.74 10.69 -13.03
N GLU A 305 -2.83 11.34 -11.86
CA GLU A 305 -2.94 12.79 -11.68
C GLU A 305 -1.57 13.48 -11.47
N GLY A 306 -0.49 12.69 -11.42
CA GLY A 306 0.91 13.15 -11.32
C GLY A 306 1.60 12.65 -10.06
N THR A 307 2.75 13.26 -9.73
CA THR A 307 3.49 12.91 -8.51
C THR A 307 3.19 13.93 -7.41
N LYS A 308 2.70 13.47 -6.25
CA LYS A 308 2.32 14.34 -5.11
C LYS A 308 3.08 13.98 -3.85
N VAL A 309 3.27 14.96 -2.96
CA VAL A 309 3.84 14.70 -1.63
C VAL A 309 2.76 14.38 -0.61
N TYR A 310 2.97 13.25 0.07
CA TYR A 310 2.15 12.76 1.16
C TYR A 310 2.93 12.75 2.47
N ALA A 311 2.19 12.76 3.58
CA ALA A 311 2.73 12.55 4.90
C ALA A 311 1.81 11.67 5.74
N THR A 312 2.37 10.95 6.70
CA THR A 312 1.59 10.22 7.71
C THR A 312 2.32 10.22 9.04
N ARG A 313 1.56 10.30 10.12
CA ARG A 313 2.09 10.19 11.48
C ARG A 313 2.18 8.73 11.87
N LEU A 314 3.31 8.37 12.46
CA LEU A 314 3.58 7.03 12.94
C LEU A 314 3.88 7.07 14.44
N SER A 315 3.51 6.01 15.15
CA SER A 315 3.86 5.80 16.54
C SER A 315 5.39 5.66 16.69
N PRO A 316 5.92 5.57 17.93
CA PRO A 316 7.33 5.26 18.15
C PRO A 316 7.75 3.92 17.53
N THR A 317 6.84 2.93 17.50
CA THR A 317 7.03 1.58 16.93
C THR A 317 6.65 1.50 15.45
N GLY A 318 6.19 2.60 14.85
CA GLY A 318 5.87 2.66 13.43
C GLY A 318 4.37 2.56 13.11
N GLU A 319 3.51 2.14 14.02
CA GLU A 319 2.07 2.04 13.76
C GLU A 319 1.47 3.35 13.19
N ARG A 320 0.66 3.22 12.14
CA ARG A 320 0.04 4.38 11.50
C ARG A 320 -1.02 5.02 12.40
N LEU A 321 -0.84 6.30 12.70
CA LEU A 321 -1.74 7.07 13.58
C LEU A 321 -2.83 7.82 12.82
N ASP A 322 -2.66 8.02 11.51
CA ASP A 322 -3.62 8.71 10.65
C ASP A 322 -4.54 7.72 9.91
N ARG A 323 -5.84 8.04 9.84
CA ARG A 323 -6.83 7.23 9.08
C ARG A 323 -6.60 7.26 7.55
N GLY A 324 -5.74 8.15 7.06
CA GLY A 324 -5.46 8.38 5.65
C GLY A 324 -4.23 9.28 5.50
N ASN A 325 -3.62 9.31 4.31
CA ASN A 325 -2.43 10.12 4.06
C ASN A 325 -2.78 11.60 4.00
N LEU A 326 -1.91 12.44 4.57
CA LEU A 326 -2.01 13.89 4.51
C LEU A 326 -1.43 14.34 3.17
N LEU A 327 -2.29 14.77 2.24
CA LEU A 327 -1.86 15.36 0.97
C LEU A 327 -1.39 16.80 1.19
N LEU A 328 -0.13 17.09 0.88
CA LEU A 328 0.48 18.39 1.18
C LEU A 328 0.28 19.44 0.08
N SER A 329 0.10 18.99 -1.17
CA SER A 329 -0.18 19.87 -2.30
C SER A 329 -1.01 19.17 -3.37
N THR A 330 -1.90 19.94 -4.01
CA THR A 330 -2.77 19.48 -5.11
C THR A 330 -2.41 20.15 -6.44
N LYS A 331 -1.47 21.10 -6.44
CA LYS A 331 -1.23 22.02 -7.58
C LYS A 331 -0.06 21.60 -8.47
N GLY A 332 0.91 20.85 -7.93
CA GLY A 332 2.02 20.31 -8.71
C GLY A 332 1.57 19.17 -9.61
N VAL A 333 2.22 19.02 -10.76
CA VAL A 333 2.09 17.83 -11.64
C VAL A 333 3.20 16.82 -11.31
N LEU A 334 4.34 17.32 -10.85
CA LEU A 334 5.41 16.50 -10.30
C LEU A 334 5.95 17.18 -9.05
N GLU A 335 5.93 16.46 -7.95
CA GLU A 335 6.46 16.89 -6.66
C GLU A 335 7.42 15.83 -6.14
N ASP A 336 8.65 16.22 -5.78
CA ASP A 336 9.73 15.25 -5.54
C ASP A 336 10.76 15.74 -4.51
N SER A 337 11.55 14.79 -4.01
CA SER A 337 12.60 14.95 -3.00
C SER A 337 12.09 15.63 -1.72
N PRO A 338 11.02 15.09 -1.08
CA PRO A 338 10.54 15.66 0.17
C PRO A 338 11.58 15.50 1.28
N LYS A 339 11.71 16.52 2.13
CA LYS A 339 12.51 16.50 3.36
C LYS A 339 11.71 17.01 4.54
N VAL A 340 11.96 16.48 5.73
CA VAL A 340 11.22 16.83 6.93
C VAL A 340 12.13 17.08 8.13
N ALA A 341 11.81 18.11 8.92
CA ALA A 341 12.51 18.39 10.16
C ALA A 341 11.55 18.91 11.24
N TRP A 342 11.88 18.65 12.50
CA TRP A 342 11.13 19.08 13.68
C TRP A 342 11.78 20.30 14.35
N ASN A 343 10.98 21.30 14.75
CA ASN A 343 11.49 22.51 15.41
C ASN A 343 11.19 22.66 16.91
N GLY A 344 10.67 21.63 17.54
CA GLY A 344 10.16 21.68 18.91
C GLY A 344 8.67 22.06 19.03
N GLU A 345 8.00 22.42 17.94
CA GLU A 345 6.57 22.79 17.93
C GLU A 345 5.79 22.19 16.74
N ASN A 346 6.34 22.29 15.53
CA ASN A 346 5.76 21.78 14.30
C ASN A 346 6.85 21.14 13.42
N PHE A 347 6.45 20.22 12.57
CA PHE A 347 7.29 19.75 11.47
C PHE A 347 7.25 20.76 10.33
N LEU A 348 8.36 20.94 9.63
CA LEU A 348 8.39 21.58 8.31
C LEU A 348 8.72 20.51 7.28
N VAL A 349 7.87 20.39 6.26
CA VAL A 349 8.11 19.56 5.09
C VAL A 349 8.45 20.46 3.92
N VAL A 350 9.52 20.16 3.19
CA VAL A 350 9.97 20.89 2.00
C VAL A 350 10.07 19.95 0.80
N TRP A 351 9.79 20.43 -0.41
CA TRP A 351 9.85 19.61 -1.63
C TRP A 351 10.11 20.46 -2.88
N SER A 352 10.50 19.79 -3.97
CA SER A 352 10.57 20.38 -5.31
C SER A 352 9.20 20.28 -5.98
N GLU A 353 8.68 21.36 -6.54
CA GLU A 353 7.37 21.40 -7.21
C GLU A 353 7.51 21.82 -8.68
N PHE A 354 6.94 21.02 -9.58
CA PHE A 354 6.72 21.36 -10.98
C PHE A 354 5.23 21.56 -11.22
N ARG A 355 4.84 22.71 -11.77
CA ARG A 355 3.43 23.02 -12.02
C ARG A 355 3.11 22.98 -13.51
N SER A 356 1.89 22.58 -13.85
CA SER A 356 1.42 22.52 -15.25
C SER A 356 1.42 23.89 -15.92
N ASP A 357 1.19 24.96 -15.17
CA ASP A 357 1.17 26.34 -15.65
C ASP A 357 2.57 26.95 -15.79
N LEU A 358 3.60 26.36 -15.16
CA LEU A 358 5.01 26.76 -15.24
C LEU A 358 5.95 25.53 -15.25
N PRO A 359 5.90 24.66 -16.28
CA PRO A 359 6.60 23.37 -16.26
C PRO A 359 8.13 23.51 -16.32
N GLN A 360 8.63 24.65 -16.82
CA GLN A 360 10.07 24.92 -16.96
C GLN A 360 10.71 25.57 -15.72
N ILE A 361 9.94 25.83 -14.65
CA ILE A 361 10.42 26.56 -13.47
C ILE A 361 10.05 25.78 -12.22
N PRO A 362 10.78 24.69 -11.90
CA PRO A 362 10.59 24.02 -10.63
C PRO A 362 10.92 24.96 -9.48
N ALA A 363 10.12 24.88 -8.41
CA ALA A 363 10.24 25.74 -7.25
C ALA A 363 10.37 24.93 -5.96
N ILE A 364 11.00 25.52 -4.94
CA ILE A 364 11.04 24.93 -3.60
C ILE A 364 9.83 25.40 -2.81
N ARG A 365 9.04 24.44 -2.33
CA ARG A 365 7.85 24.65 -1.51
C ARG A 365 8.03 24.13 -0.11
N ALA A 366 7.20 24.62 0.81
CA ALA A 366 7.16 24.11 2.16
C ALA A 366 5.76 24.20 2.78
N ALA A 367 5.45 23.30 3.70
CA ALA A 367 4.27 23.35 4.54
C ALA A 367 4.59 22.83 5.94
N ARG A 368 3.99 23.45 6.96
CA ARG A 368 4.11 22.98 8.34
C ARG A 368 3.00 22.01 8.69
N ILE A 369 3.35 21.03 9.50
CA ILE A 369 2.44 20.02 10.02
C ILE A 369 2.57 20.00 11.54
N SER A 370 1.44 20.17 12.24
CA SER A 370 1.41 20.04 13.70
C SER A 370 1.52 18.57 14.13
N PRO A 371 1.95 18.27 15.37
CA PRO A 371 1.95 16.90 15.91
C PRO A 371 0.58 16.21 15.87
N GLN A 372 -0.51 16.99 15.80
CA GLN A 372 -1.88 16.49 15.70
C GLN A 372 -2.30 16.17 14.25
N GLY A 373 -1.40 16.28 13.27
CA GLY A 373 -1.68 15.96 11.86
C GLY A 373 -2.39 17.09 11.09
N ARG A 374 -2.47 18.29 11.66
CA ARG A 374 -3.04 19.45 10.95
C ARG A 374 -1.97 20.12 10.08
N ILE A 375 -2.25 20.23 8.79
CA ILE A 375 -1.51 21.10 7.86
C ILE A 375 -1.82 22.56 8.23
N LEU A 376 -0.78 23.33 8.57
CA LEU A 376 -0.90 24.71 9.04
C LEU A 376 -0.80 25.72 7.89
N ASP A 377 -0.16 25.34 6.78
CA ASP A 377 0.02 26.14 5.59
C ASP A 377 -0.71 25.48 4.41
N PRO A 378 -2.05 25.63 4.31
CA PRO A 378 -2.85 25.00 3.25
C PRO A 378 -2.50 25.54 1.85
N GLU A 379 -1.87 26.71 1.79
CA GLU A 379 -1.17 27.20 0.61
C GLU A 379 0.34 27.10 0.88
N PRO A 380 1.06 26.18 0.22
CA PRO A 380 2.48 25.97 0.46
C PRO A 380 3.32 27.24 0.29
N LEU A 381 4.18 27.47 1.27
CA LEU A 381 5.15 28.56 1.29
C LEU A 381 6.07 28.45 0.08
N LEU A 382 6.29 29.56 -0.64
CA LEU A 382 7.27 29.63 -1.72
C LEU A 382 8.64 30.05 -1.15
N LEU A 383 9.63 29.16 -1.22
CA LEU A 383 10.98 29.43 -0.71
C LEU A 383 11.92 29.94 -1.79
N SER A 384 11.91 29.32 -2.97
CA SER A 384 12.70 29.76 -4.11
C SER A 384 12.13 31.03 -4.76
N ASP A 385 12.90 31.62 -5.67
CA ASP A 385 12.33 32.55 -6.64
C ASP A 385 11.77 31.78 -7.85
N LEU A 386 10.88 32.41 -8.63
CA LEU A 386 10.34 31.85 -9.88
C LEU A 386 11.10 32.39 -11.11
N SER A 387 12.29 32.94 -10.91
CA SER A 387 13.14 33.44 -12.00
C SER A 387 14.19 32.42 -12.42
N PHE A 388 14.41 31.41 -11.58
CA PHE A 388 15.36 30.33 -11.78
C PHE A 388 14.71 29.00 -11.42
N ALA A 389 15.20 27.92 -12.01
CA ALA A 389 14.81 26.58 -11.59
C ALA A 389 15.47 26.26 -10.24
N ALA A 390 14.72 25.64 -9.34
CA ALA A 390 15.17 25.27 -8.00
C ALA A 390 14.69 23.86 -7.64
N ARG A 391 15.62 22.99 -7.22
CA ARG A 391 15.35 21.57 -6.91
C ARG A 391 16.24 21.01 -5.81
N HIS A 392 15.87 19.83 -5.34
CA HIS A 392 16.63 18.97 -4.42
C HIS A 392 16.92 19.70 -3.11
N PRO A 393 15.88 19.99 -2.32
CA PRO A 393 16.06 20.70 -1.07
C PRO A 393 16.81 19.84 -0.04
N GLY A 394 17.70 20.48 0.72
CA GLY A 394 18.19 20.03 2.01
C GLY A 394 17.55 20.88 3.12
N LEU A 395 17.31 20.28 4.29
CA LEU A 395 16.60 20.92 5.40
C LEU A 395 17.26 20.59 6.73
N ALA A 396 17.50 21.61 7.57
CA ALA A 396 17.91 21.43 8.95
C ALA A 396 17.22 22.45 9.88
N TRP A 397 16.98 22.07 11.13
CA TRP A 397 16.52 22.98 12.19
C TRP A 397 17.70 23.45 13.05
N GLY A 398 17.96 24.76 13.09
CA GLY A 398 19.11 25.34 13.80
C GLY A 398 18.80 25.94 15.18
N GLY A 399 17.80 25.42 15.91
CA GLY A 399 17.47 25.92 17.25
C GLY A 399 16.71 27.26 17.29
N GLY A 400 16.35 27.83 16.14
CA GLY A 400 15.54 29.05 16.04
C GLY A 400 14.89 29.25 14.68
N THR A 401 15.59 28.88 13.61
CA THR A 401 15.08 28.87 12.23
C THR A 401 15.34 27.53 11.56
N PHE A 402 14.45 27.13 10.68
CA PHE A 402 14.80 26.16 9.65
C PHE A 402 15.70 26.84 8.63
N PHE A 403 16.73 26.14 8.18
CA PHE A 403 17.51 26.55 7.03
C PHE A 403 17.29 25.53 5.91
N VAL A 404 16.75 26.02 4.79
CA VAL A 404 16.47 25.23 3.60
C VAL A 404 17.49 25.63 2.54
N VAL A 405 18.19 24.66 1.97
CA VAL A 405 19.16 24.86 0.88
C VAL A 405 18.73 24.07 -0.34
N TRP A 406 19.09 24.49 -1.55
CA TRP A 406 18.69 23.81 -2.79
C TRP A 406 19.66 24.11 -3.93
N THR A 407 19.62 23.27 -4.96
CA THR A 407 20.31 23.51 -6.22
C THR A 407 19.49 24.46 -7.09
N ARG A 408 20.15 25.48 -7.64
CA ARG A 408 19.57 26.47 -8.57
C ARG A 408 20.26 26.40 -9.93
N SER A 409 19.50 26.58 -11.01
CA SER A 409 20.00 26.61 -12.39
C SER A 409 19.26 27.64 -13.27
N GLN A 410 19.86 27.96 -14.42
CA GLN A 410 19.25 28.81 -15.44
C GLN A 410 18.15 28.05 -16.18
N ILE A 411 17.07 28.76 -16.52
CA ILE A 411 15.98 28.22 -17.33
C ILE A 411 16.42 28.21 -18.79
N CYS A 412 16.56 27.03 -19.39
CA CYS A 412 16.93 26.84 -20.79
C CYS A 412 16.35 25.53 -21.35
N GLU A 413 16.29 25.41 -22.68
CA GLU A 413 15.87 24.21 -23.40
C GLU A 413 17.11 23.34 -23.77
N PRO A 414 17.07 21.99 -23.64
CA PRO A 414 15.87 21.20 -23.40
C PRO A 414 15.50 21.07 -21.92
N PHE A 415 16.42 21.15 -20.95
CA PHE A 415 16.15 21.32 -19.50
C PHE A 415 17.45 21.77 -18.80
N ASP A 416 17.31 22.55 -17.71
CA ASP A 416 18.36 23.13 -16.85
C ASP A 416 19.81 23.13 -17.32
N CYS A 417 20.32 24.33 -17.58
CA CYS A 417 21.70 24.52 -18.00
C CYS A 417 22.56 24.84 -16.78
N SER A 418 23.73 24.21 -16.75
CA SER A 418 24.90 24.72 -16.04
C SER A 418 25.14 26.20 -16.41
N PRO A 419 25.56 27.06 -15.46
CA PRO A 419 26.07 26.71 -14.13
C PRO A 419 25.00 26.45 -13.08
N TYR A 420 25.25 25.47 -12.23
CA TYR A 420 24.48 25.24 -11.00
C TYR A 420 25.01 26.12 -9.87
N GLU A 421 24.13 26.51 -8.95
CA GLU A 421 24.47 27.24 -7.73
C GLU A 421 23.75 26.61 -6.54
N ILE A 422 24.29 26.81 -5.33
CA ILE A 422 23.56 26.47 -4.10
C ILE A 422 22.99 27.76 -3.51
N ARG A 423 21.69 27.73 -3.24
CA ARG A 423 20.96 28.83 -2.60
C ARG A 423 20.29 28.32 -1.33
N GLY A 424 19.94 29.22 -0.44
CA GLY A 424 19.18 28.86 0.74
C GLY A 424 18.26 29.96 1.25
N ARG A 425 17.36 29.59 2.15
CA ARG A 425 16.42 30.51 2.80
C ARG A 425 16.02 29.99 4.16
N ARG A 426 15.78 30.92 5.07
CA ARG A 426 15.39 30.61 6.44
C ARG A 426 13.90 30.80 6.63
N VAL A 427 13.33 29.88 7.41
CA VAL A 427 11.93 29.90 7.83
C VAL A 427 11.91 29.91 9.35
N GLU A 428 11.25 30.90 9.94
CA GLU A 428 11.06 30.96 11.39
C GLU A 428 10.14 29.85 11.89
N ARG A 429 10.16 29.60 13.21
CA ARG A 429 9.28 28.64 13.88
C ARG A 429 7.80 28.82 13.50
N GLY A 430 7.37 30.07 13.35
CA GLY A 430 6.01 30.45 12.98
C GLY A 430 5.67 30.33 11.48
N GLY A 431 6.58 29.83 10.63
CA GLY A 431 6.37 29.68 9.19
C GLY A 431 6.67 30.94 8.36
N GLU A 432 7.15 32.01 8.98
CA GLU A 432 7.55 33.22 8.26
C GLU A 432 8.88 33.01 7.53
N VAL A 433 8.91 33.34 6.23
CA VAL A 433 10.13 33.33 5.43
C VAL A 433 10.86 34.66 5.65
N ILE A 434 11.95 34.64 6.40
CA ILE A 434 12.57 35.87 6.93
C ILE A 434 13.60 36.51 6.00
N ASP A 435 14.20 35.73 5.11
CA ASP A 435 15.14 36.29 4.14
C ASP A 435 14.35 36.91 2.98
N PRO A 436 14.59 38.19 2.63
CA PRO A 436 13.86 38.85 1.55
C PRO A 436 14.16 38.25 0.16
N ALA A 437 15.31 37.60 0.01
CA ALA A 437 15.72 36.87 -1.18
C ALA A 437 16.59 35.65 -0.80
N PRO A 438 16.69 34.61 -1.66
CA PRO A 438 17.55 33.47 -1.39
C PRO A 438 19.02 33.86 -1.16
N LEU A 439 19.59 33.38 -0.06
CA LEU A 439 20.99 33.58 0.32
C LEU A 439 21.93 32.84 -0.65
N PRO A 440 23.03 33.46 -1.10
CA PRO A 440 24.10 32.76 -1.81
C PRO A 440 24.85 31.83 -0.84
N ILE A 441 24.83 30.52 -1.12
CA ILE A 441 25.65 29.55 -0.39
C ILE A 441 26.93 29.27 -1.18
N SER A 442 26.76 28.88 -2.45
CA SER A 442 27.85 28.72 -3.41
C SER A 442 27.68 29.74 -4.54
N VAL A 443 28.80 30.27 -5.03
CA VAL A 443 28.84 31.22 -6.15
C VAL A 443 29.87 30.73 -7.18
N GLY A 444 29.41 30.22 -8.33
CA GLY A 444 30.29 29.95 -9.47
C GLY A 444 29.94 28.70 -10.28
N ASP A 445 30.63 28.56 -11.41
CA ASP A 445 30.36 27.59 -12.48
C ASP A 445 30.88 26.16 -12.18
N ARG A 446 31.22 25.88 -10.91
CA ARG A 446 31.91 24.66 -10.47
C ARG A 446 31.00 23.63 -9.82
N VAL A 447 29.74 23.97 -9.57
CA VAL A 447 28.81 23.05 -8.91
C VAL A 447 28.24 22.08 -9.94
N HIS A 448 28.29 20.78 -9.65
CA HIS A 448 27.76 19.73 -10.53
C HIS A 448 26.84 18.73 -9.81
N GLY A 449 26.67 18.88 -8.49
CA GLY A 449 25.78 18.04 -7.69
C GLY A 449 24.35 18.57 -7.61
N MET A 450 23.39 17.69 -7.90
CA MET A 450 21.98 17.85 -7.55
C MET A 450 21.81 17.33 -6.11
N ALA A 451 21.24 18.14 -5.20
CA ALA A 451 21.07 17.88 -3.75
C ALA A 451 22.23 18.35 -2.85
N PRO A 452 22.28 19.64 -2.45
CA PRO A 452 23.12 20.06 -1.32
C PRO A 452 22.69 19.38 -0.01
N LEU A 453 23.67 19.08 0.82
CA LEU A 453 23.47 18.52 2.15
C LEU A 453 23.57 19.64 3.20
N ILE A 454 22.77 19.53 4.26
CA ILE A 454 22.84 20.45 5.40
C ILE A 454 22.66 19.69 6.70
N GLY A 455 23.49 20.03 7.69
CA GLY A 455 23.39 19.51 9.06
C GLY A 455 23.59 20.62 10.08
N TRP A 456 23.15 20.38 11.31
CA TRP A 456 23.26 21.32 12.44
C TRP A 456 24.01 20.66 13.60
N ASP A 457 25.10 21.29 14.06
CA ASP A 457 25.96 20.75 15.13
C ASP A 457 25.59 21.22 16.55
N GLY A 458 24.56 22.05 16.69
CA GLY A 458 24.22 22.72 17.95
C GLY A 458 24.63 24.19 18.05
N GLY A 459 25.48 24.68 17.14
CA GLY A 459 25.93 26.06 17.07
C GLY A 459 26.03 26.66 15.66
N ALA A 460 26.30 25.85 14.64
CA ALA A 460 26.41 26.24 13.24
C ALA A 460 25.79 25.19 12.31
N PHE A 461 25.39 25.66 11.13
CA PHE A 461 25.04 24.78 10.02
C PHE A 461 26.30 24.44 9.22
N LEU A 462 26.46 23.17 8.85
CA LEU A 462 27.40 22.75 7.81
C LEU A 462 26.61 22.50 6.53
N VAL A 463 26.95 23.21 5.45
CA VAL A 463 26.34 23.00 4.12
C VAL A 463 27.41 22.44 3.20
N ALA A 464 27.15 21.27 2.61
CA ALA A 464 28.08 20.57 1.71
C ALA A 464 27.47 20.34 0.33
N TRP A 465 28.30 20.35 -0.71
CA TRP A 465 27.86 20.12 -2.10
C TRP A 465 28.96 19.48 -2.94
N SER A 466 28.54 18.81 -4.01
CA SER A 466 29.47 18.25 -5.00
C SER A 466 29.86 19.31 -6.04
N ALA A 467 31.16 19.44 -6.30
CA ALA A 467 31.73 20.40 -7.22
C ALA A 467 32.87 19.77 -8.05
N THR A 468 33.32 20.49 -9.07
CA THR A 468 34.50 20.18 -9.86
C THR A 468 35.51 21.31 -9.71
N VAL A 469 36.68 21.01 -9.15
CA VAL A 469 37.77 21.97 -8.98
C VAL A 469 38.97 21.45 -9.77
N ASP A 470 39.41 22.22 -10.77
CA ASP A 470 40.52 21.87 -11.67
C ASP A 470 40.34 20.48 -12.31
N ASP A 471 39.13 20.21 -12.83
CA ASP A 471 38.70 18.94 -13.45
C ASP A 471 38.66 17.72 -12.50
N VAL A 472 38.83 17.94 -11.19
CA VAL A 472 38.73 16.90 -10.16
C VAL A 472 37.39 17.04 -9.42
N GLY A 473 36.65 15.94 -9.33
CA GLY A 473 35.45 15.85 -8.51
C GLY A 473 35.78 16.04 -7.03
N THR A 474 35.07 16.95 -6.37
CA THR A 474 35.28 17.29 -4.97
C THR A 474 33.94 17.48 -4.24
N ILE A 475 33.96 17.28 -2.93
CA ILE A 475 32.89 17.72 -2.04
C ILE A 475 33.42 18.90 -1.27
N GLU A 476 32.80 20.06 -1.44
CA GLU A 476 33.14 21.29 -0.73
C GLU A 476 32.09 21.57 0.35
N ALA A 477 32.48 22.33 1.37
CA ALA A 477 31.55 22.80 2.38
C ALA A 477 31.85 24.22 2.88
N LEU A 478 30.82 24.84 3.46
CA LEU A 478 30.87 26.09 4.21
C LEU A 478 30.04 25.96 5.48
N ARG A 479 30.46 26.65 6.53
CA ARG A 479 29.67 26.76 7.77
C ARG A 479 28.92 28.08 7.83
N PHE A 480 27.74 28.06 8.43
CA PHE A 480 26.86 29.22 8.59
C PHE A 480 26.38 29.34 10.04
N SER A 481 26.28 30.59 10.52
CA SER A 481 25.67 30.88 11.82
C SER A 481 24.16 30.59 11.78
N PRO A 482 23.49 30.55 12.95
CA PRO A 482 22.01 30.45 13.02
C PRO A 482 21.31 31.53 12.20
N GLU A 483 21.92 32.71 12.11
CA GLU A 483 21.44 33.85 11.34
C GLU A 483 21.71 33.74 9.83
N GLY A 484 22.22 32.60 9.35
CA GLY A 484 22.52 32.36 7.93
C GLY A 484 23.75 33.11 7.43
N MET A 485 24.61 33.60 8.33
CA MET A 485 25.84 34.31 7.95
C MET A 485 26.98 33.30 7.75
N PRO A 486 27.74 33.36 6.64
CA PRO A 486 28.87 32.46 6.44
C PRO A 486 29.94 32.70 7.51
N LEU A 487 30.39 31.61 8.13
CA LEU A 487 31.47 31.60 9.12
C LEU A 487 32.84 31.40 8.46
N ASP A 488 32.84 30.83 7.26
CA ASP A 488 34.03 30.60 6.45
C ASP A 488 34.05 31.56 5.26
N THR A 489 35.25 32.05 4.89
CA THR A 489 35.41 33.00 3.78
C THR A 489 35.53 32.32 2.42
N THR A 490 35.86 31.03 2.40
CA THR A 490 36.05 30.21 1.20
C THR A 490 35.60 28.78 1.50
N PRO A 491 34.97 28.08 0.54
CA PRO A 491 34.66 26.67 0.70
C PRO A 491 35.92 25.86 0.99
N PHE A 492 35.80 24.85 1.84
CA PHE A 492 36.89 23.92 2.14
C PHE A 492 36.55 22.51 1.66
N PRO A 493 37.53 21.76 1.13
CA PRO A 493 37.29 20.42 0.60
C PRO A 493 37.13 19.41 1.74
N LEU A 494 36.08 18.61 1.67
CA LEU A 494 35.82 17.45 2.55
C LEU A 494 36.30 16.14 1.92
N ALA A 495 36.19 16.04 0.59
CA ALA A 495 36.69 14.92 -0.19
C ALA A 495 37.23 15.39 -1.54
N THR A 496 38.35 14.83 -1.96
CA THR A 496 39.00 15.06 -3.25
C THR A 496 39.48 13.73 -3.80
N THR A 497 38.78 13.15 -4.77
CA THR A 497 39.27 11.97 -5.49
C THR A 497 38.87 12.04 -6.96
N GLU A 498 39.65 11.40 -7.83
CA GLU A 498 39.20 11.13 -9.19
C GLU A 498 37.93 10.27 -9.11
N GLY A 499 36.92 10.62 -9.92
CA GLY A 499 35.68 9.86 -10.00
C GLY A 499 34.68 10.07 -8.86
N ILE A 500 34.77 11.12 -8.02
CA ILE A 500 33.63 11.50 -7.15
C ILE A 500 32.43 11.89 -8.02
N PHE A 501 31.28 11.28 -7.76
CA PHE A 501 30.02 11.63 -8.45
C PHE A 501 29.11 12.48 -7.57
N SER A 502 28.85 12.06 -6.33
CA SER A 502 27.93 12.79 -5.45
C SER A 502 28.17 12.55 -3.97
N ALA A 503 28.11 13.64 -3.20
CA ALA A 503 27.78 13.60 -1.78
C ALA A 503 26.36 13.03 -1.64
N ARG A 504 26.17 12.05 -0.74
CA ARG A 504 24.90 11.32 -0.63
C ARG A 504 24.10 11.77 0.59
N ASP A 505 24.71 11.80 1.78
CA ASP A 505 24.04 12.26 2.99
C ASP A 505 25.04 12.68 4.10
N LEU A 506 24.54 13.39 5.09
CA LEU A 506 25.29 13.97 6.21
C LEU A 506 24.50 13.80 7.51
N GLY A 507 25.08 13.10 8.50
CA GLY A 507 24.50 12.94 9.83
C GLY A 507 25.34 13.61 10.92
N TRP A 508 24.71 13.99 12.03
CA TRP A 508 25.37 14.54 13.23
C TRP A 508 25.08 13.63 14.43
N ASN A 509 26.11 13.23 15.19
CA ASN A 509 25.95 12.38 16.37
C ASN A 509 26.02 13.13 17.70
N GLY A 510 26.16 14.46 17.71
CA GLY A 510 26.40 15.22 18.94
C GLY A 510 27.85 15.67 19.15
N GLU A 511 28.80 15.10 18.40
CA GLU A 511 30.23 15.46 18.47
C GLU A 511 30.85 15.73 17.08
N THR A 512 30.50 14.93 16.08
CA THR A 512 31.02 15.05 14.72
C THR A 512 29.91 14.87 13.69
N PHE A 513 30.13 15.43 12.50
CA PHE A 513 29.36 15.04 11.33
C PHE A 513 29.98 13.82 10.69
N LEU A 514 29.18 12.90 10.16
CA LEU A 514 29.62 11.87 9.22
C LEU A 514 29.07 12.19 7.83
N LEU A 515 29.98 12.48 6.90
CA LEU A 515 29.68 12.64 5.48
C LEU A 515 29.88 11.31 4.78
N ALA A 516 28.87 10.85 4.03
CA ALA A 516 28.98 9.72 3.12
C ALA A 516 28.89 10.16 1.65
N TRP A 517 29.69 9.54 0.81
CA TRP A 517 29.69 9.79 -0.62
C TRP A 517 30.04 8.55 -1.43
N GLU A 518 29.78 8.65 -2.72
CA GLU A 518 30.06 7.60 -3.69
C GLU A 518 31.08 8.07 -4.72
N ALA A 519 32.00 7.18 -5.07
CA ALA A 519 33.00 7.39 -6.11
C ALA A 519 33.06 6.19 -7.06
N TRP A 520 33.20 6.46 -8.36
CA TRP A 520 33.38 5.42 -9.37
C TRP A 520 34.86 5.05 -9.49
N THR A 521 35.16 3.76 -9.39
CA THR A 521 36.56 3.27 -9.46
C THR A 521 36.92 2.66 -10.81
N GLY A 522 36.15 2.94 -11.86
CA GLY A 522 36.35 2.37 -13.20
C GLY A 522 35.72 0.99 -13.37
N SER A 523 35.40 0.30 -12.27
CA SER A 523 34.89 -1.08 -12.26
C SER A 523 33.62 -1.28 -11.43
N GLY A 524 33.05 -0.20 -10.91
CA GLY A 524 31.89 -0.16 -10.01
C GLY A 524 31.94 1.10 -9.14
N TYR A 525 30.92 1.26 -8.30
CA TYR A 525 30.88 2.33 -7.32
C TYR A 525 31.35 1.85 -5.94
N GLU A 526 32.08 2.73 -5.26
CA GLU A 526 32.57 2.55 -3.90
C GLU A 526 32.01 3.66 -3.00
N THR A 527 31.55 3.24 -1.82
CA THR A 527 31.04 4.15 -0.80
C THR A 527 32.09 4.39 0.26
N SER A 528 32.35 5.66 0.54
CA SER A 528 33.28 6.10 1.57
C SER A 528 32.61 7.09 2.51
N ALA A 529 33.15 7.17 3.73
CA ALA A 529 32.69 8.13 4.73
C ALA A 529 33.85 8.81 5.46
N ARG A 530 33.59 9.99 6.04
CA ARG A 530 34.53 10.76 6.86
C ARG A 530 33.83 11.49 7.98
N ARG A 531 34.45 11.49 9.16
CA ARG A 531 34.04 12.35 10.27
C ARG A 531 34.65 13.74 10.15
N ILE A 532 33.84 14.73 10.47
CA ILE A 532 34.15 16.16 10.36
C ILE A 532 33.78 16.82 11.69
N THR A 533 34.72 17.55 12.29
CA THR A 533 34.44 18.32 13.52
C THR A 533 33.59 19.56 13.23
N PRO A 534 32.93 20.17 14.23
CA PRO A 534 32.25 21.48 14.09
C PRO A 534 33.13 22.59 13.48
N GLU A 535 34.45 22.49 13.68
CA GLU A 535 35.42 23.42 13.11
C GLU A 535 35.73 23.16 11.62
N GLY A 536 35.15 22.13 11.02
CA GLY A 536 35.41 21.71 9.64
C GLY A 536 36.65 20.84 9.47
N ARG A 537 37.20 20.25 10.56
CA ARG A 537 38.41 19.42 10.48
C ARG A 537 38.06 17.97 10.15
N ILE A 538 38.71 17.40 9.14
CA ILE A 538 38.60 15.98 8.78
C ILE A 538 39.35 15.12 9.81
N LEU A 539 38.73 14.06 10.30
CA LEU A 539 39.33 13.12 11.25
C LEU A 539 39.85 11.84 10.61
N ASP A 540 39.28 11.44 9.46
CA ASP A 540 39.58 10.15 8.82
C ASP A 540 40.29 10.35 7.47
N ASP A 541 41.60 10.12 7.46
CA ASP A 541 42.43 10.13 6.25
C ASP A 541 43.43 8.95 6.30
N PRO A 542 43.27 7.89 5.49
CA PRO A 542 42.30 7.75 4.38
C PRO A 542 40.83 7.67 4.85
N PRO A 543 39.85 7.85 3.93
CA PRO A 543 38.42 7.70 4.23
C PRO A 543 38.06 6.33 4.84
N ILE A 544 36.97 6.29 5.60
CA ILE A 544 36.37 5.05 6.12
C ILE A 544 35.69 4.32 4.94
N PRO A 545 36.08 3.07 4.63
CA PRO A 545 35.42 2.29 3.59
C PRO A 545 34.06 1.75 4.10
N VAL A 546 33.00 1.99 3.33
CA VAL A 546 31.65 1.49 3.65
C VAL A 546 31.31 0.32 2.72
N VAL A 547 31.27 0.54 1.41
CA VAL A 547 30.98 -0.50 0.41
C VAL A 547 32.11 -0.53 -0.61
N THR A 548 32.68 -1.71 -0.84
CA THR A 548 33.87 -1.86 -1.69
C THR A 548 33.56 -2.15 -3.15
N ARG A 549 32.32 -2.53 -3.52
CA ARG A 549 31.87 -2.65 -4.92
C ARG A 549 30.37 -2.98 -5.01
N HIS A 550 29.62 -2.23 -5.82
CA HIS A 550 28.26 -2.58 -6.25
C HIS A 550 27.99 -2.06 -7.68
N GLU A 551 27.05 -2.70 -8.41
CA GLU A 551 26.84 -2.42 -9.84
C GLU A 551 25.86 -1.26 -10.11
N LYS A 552 25.06 -0.82 -9.13
CA LYS A 552 24.02 0.20 -9.33
C LYS A 552 23.93 1.25 -8.21
N GLU A 553 23.75 2.51 -8.61
CA GLU A 553 23.57 3.67 -7.72
C GLU A 553 22.28 3.53 -6.87
N GLY A 554 22.42 3.46 -5.55
CA GLY A 554 21.33 3.66 -4.58
C GLY A 554 21.63 4.86 -3.67
N PRO A 555 20.63 5.56 -3.12
CA PRO A 555 20.91 6.61 -2.14
C PRO A 555 21.48 5.98 -0.87
N ILE A 556 22.39 6.71 -0.25
CA ILE A 556 23.06 6.30 0.98
C ILE A 556 22.57 7.25 2.05
N THR A 557 22.01 6.70 3.11
CA THR A 557 21.47 7.50 4.21
C THR A 557 22.38 7.37 5.42
N VAL A 558 22.64 8.50 6.09
CA VAL A 558 23.43 8.57 7.32
C VAL A 558 22.51 9.07 8.44
N ARG A 559 22.32 8.26 9.47
CA ARG A 559 21.58 8.62 10.68
C ARG A 559 22.41 8.33 11.91
N SER A 560 22.07 8.93 13.04
CA SER A 560 22.76 8.71 14.30
C SER A 560 21.75 8.47 15.43
N ASP A 561 22.15 7.64 16.39
CA ASP A 561 21.46 7.41 17.65
C ASP A 561 21.86 8.41 18.75
N GLY A 562 22.73 9.38 18.41
CA GLY A 562 23.31 10.34 19.35
C GLY A 562 24.69 9.92 19.89
N GLU A 563 25.26 8.82 19.41
CA GLU A 563 26.64 8.42 19.67
C GLU A 563 27.29 7.83 18.40
N ASP A 564 26.71 6.78 17.84
CA ASP A 564 27.20 6.09 16.64
C ASP A 564 26.40 6.51 15.40
N PHE A 565 26.86 6.09 14.23
CA PHE A 565 26.19 6.33 12.95
C PHE A 565 25.68 5.03 12.33
N LEU A 566 24.43 5.02 11.90
CA LEU A 566 23.85 4.01 11.04
C LEU A 566 23.92 4.49 9.58
N LEU A 567 24.57 3.72 8.73
CA LEU A 567 24.57 3.91 7.28
C LEU A 567 23.66 2.87 6.66
N LEU A 568 22.82 3.31 5.72
CA LEU A 568 21.90 2.47 4.97
C LEU A 568 22.14 2.65 3.48
N TRP A 569 22.13 1.56 2.73
CA TRP A 569 22.26 1.59 1.27
C TRP A 569 21.51 0.41 0.63
N THR A 570 21.26 0.53 -0.67
CA THR A 570 20.77 -0.56 -1.51
C THR A 570 21.96 -1.30 -2.12
N ASP A 571 21.95 -2.63 -2.09
CA ASP A 571 23.04 -3.49 -2.54
C ASP A 571 22.52 -4.62 -3.42
N ASP A 572 23.27 -4.99 -4.47
CA ASP A 572 22.89 -6.03 -5.44
C ASP A 572 23.73 -7.31 -5.36
N ARG A 573 24.56 -7.46 -4.31
CA ARG A 573 25.52 -8.57 -4.16
C ARG A 573 24.90 -9.98 -4.15
N THR A 574 23.60 -10.11 -3.89
CA THR A 574 22.83 -11.36 -3.78
C THR A 574 22.02 -11.71 -5.03
N GLY A 575 21.97 -10.82 -6.04
CA GLY A 575 21.22 -11.03 -7.28
C GLY A 575 19.82 -10.39 -7.32
N GLY A 576 19.34 -9.86 -6.18
CA GLY A 576 18.23 -8.91 -6.03
C GLY A 576 18.74 -7.58 -5.45
N LYS A 577 17.92 -6.53 -5.36
CA LYS A 577 18.31 -5.29 -4.68
C LYS A 577 17.82 -5.34 -3.25
N ASP A 578 18.74 -5.43 -2.29
CA ASP A 578 18.42 -5.54 -0.88
C ASP A 578 18.84 -4.27 -0.13
N ILE A 579 18.24 -4.00 1.03
CA ILE A 579 18.72 -2.97 1.96
C ILE A 579 19.75 -3.57 2.90
N TYR A 580 20.92 -2.94 2.97
CA TYR A 580 21.96 -3.25 3.94
C TYR A 580 22.25 -2.08 4.87
N GLY A 581 22.69 -2.42 6.07
CA GLY A 581 23.12 -1.49 7.10
C GLY A 581 24.55 -1.72 7.54
N ARG A 582 25.18 -0.67 8.05
CA ARG A 582 26.46 -0.73 8.77
C ARG A 582 26.49 0.34 9.85
N VAL A 583 26.95 -0.05 11.04
CA VAL A 583 27.25 0.90 12.10
C VAL A 583 28.69 1.40 11.96
N ILE A 584 28.89 2.70 12.04
CA ILE A 584 30.20 3.35 12.22
C ILE A 584 30.23 3.91 13.63
N LEU A 585 31.14 3.39 14.46
CA LEU A 585 31.27 3.86 15.84
C LEU A 585 31.71 5.32 15.89
N ALA A 586 31.45 6.00 17.02
CA ALA A 586 31.87 7.38 17.28
C ALA A 586 33.38 7.61 17.02
N ASP A 587 34.21 6.57 17.24
CA ASP A 587 35.65 6.60 17.01
C ASP A 587 36.08 6.39 15.53
N GLY A 588 35.12 6.17 14.63
CA GLY A 588 35.30 5.96 13.20
C GLY A 588 35.46 4.49 12.79
N THR A 589 35.38 3.55 13.75
CA THR A 589 35.53 2.12 13.46
C THR A 589 34.28 1.57 12.76
N PRO A 590 34.39 1.05 11.52
CA PRO A 590 33.28 0.39 10.85
C PRO A 590 33.02 -1.00 11.45
N GLN A 591 31.77 -1.28 11.80
CA GLN A 591 31.29 -2.63 12.15
C GLN A 591 31.03 -3.46 10.88
N PRO A 592 30.87 -4.79 11.00
CA PRO A 592 30.37 -5.61 9.90
C PRO A 592 29.05 -5.07 9.34
N ASP A 593 28.81 -5.25 8.04
CA ASP A 593 27.50 -4.97 7.46
C ASP A 593 26.51 -6.10 7.75
N PHE A 594 25.22 -5.78 7.66
CA PHE A 594 24.12 -6.69 7.91
C PHE A 594 22.96 -6.41 6.95
N PRO A 595 22.22 -7.45 6.51
CA PRO A 595 21.01 -7.26 5.71
C PRO A 595 19.90 -6.71 6.61
N LEU A 596 19.09 -5.80 6.06
CA LEU A 596 17.89 -5.26 6.70
C LEU A 596 16.63 -5.74 5.99
N ALA A 597 16.56 -5.62 4.67
CA ALA A 597 15.49 -6.17 3.87
C ALA A 597 16.14 -6.91 2.70
N ALA A 598 15.95 -8.23 2.65
CA ALA A 598 16.56 -9.10 1.67
C ALA A 598 15.52 -10.13 1.19
N THR A 599 14.56 -9.66 0.41
CA THR A 599 13.52 -10.48 -0.20
C THR A 599 13.90 -10.85 -1.64
N ASP A 600 12.98 -11.45 -2.39
CA ASP A 600 13.13 -11.64 -3.84
C ASP A 600 12.65 -10.43 -4.66
N HIS A 601 12.34 -9.31 -3.99
CA HIS A 601 11.89 -8.07 -4.62
C HIS A 601 13.04 -7.08 -4.90
N PHE A 602 12.70 -5.81 -5.17
CA PHE A 602 13.66 -4.71 -5.33
C PHE A 602 13.45 -3.65 -4.26
N GLU A 603 14.27 -3.69 -3.22
CA GLU A 603 14.24 -2.76 -2.11
C GLU A 603 15.17 -1.55 -2.33
N GLU A 604 14.61 -0.34 -2.27
CA GLU A 604 15.29 0.89 -2.68
C GLU A 604 15.04 2.06 -1.72
N THR A 605 15.97 3.01 -1.73
CA THR A 605 15.84 4.32 -1.05
C THR A 605 15.65 4.31 0.48
N PRO A 606 16.49 3.57 1.23
CA PRO A 606 16.30 3.44 2.66
C PRO A 606 16.54 4.78 3.38
N THR A 607 15.71 5.08 4.38
CA THR A 607 15.93 6.18 5.32
C THR A 607 15.56 5.76 6.74
N ALA A 608 15.97 6.53 7.74
CA ALA A 608 15.64 6.23 9.13
C ALA A 608 15.51 7.48 9.99
N ALA A 609 14.94 7.32 11.18
CA ALA A 609 15.00 8.31 12.26
C ALA A 609 15.15 7.60 13.61
N TRP A 610 16.01 8.15 14.46
CA TRP A 610 16.20 7.68 15.82
C TRP A 610 15.14 8.28 16.75
N ASN A 611 14.47 7.44 17.53
CA ASN A 611 13.43 7.87 18.48
C ASN A 611 13.94 8.05 19.93
N GLY A 612 15.21 7.71 20.19
CA GLY A 612 15.81 7.68 21.54
C GLY A 612 15.99 6.26 22.12
N LEU A 613 15.41 5.25 21.46
CA LEU A 613 15.48 3.84 21.84
C LEU A 613 15.84 2.96 20.63
N ASP A 614 15.16 3.18 19.51
CA ASP A 614 15.31 2.43 18.26
C ASP A 614 15.28 3.37 17.05
N PHE A 615 15.77 2.87 15.91
CA PHE A 615 15.52 3.49 14.61
C PHE A 615 14.17 3.02 14.07
N LEU A 616 13.37 3.93 13.52
CA LEU A 616 12.33 3.58 12.57
C LEU A 616 12.91 3.73 11.16
N LEU A 617 12.95 2.64 10.41
CA LEU A 617 13.42 2.55 9.03
C LEU A 617 12.26 2.71 8.06
N LEU A 618 12.49 3.35 6.93
CA LEU A 618 11.60 3.34 5.76
C LEU A 618 12.38 2.89 4.53
N TRP A 619 11.74 2.16 3.62
CA TRP A 619 12.28 1.84 2.28
C TRP A 619 11.14 1.62 1.30
N ILE A 620 11.44 1.70 0.01
CA ILE A 620 10.53 1.30 -1.05
C ILE A 620 10.79 -0.16 -1.35
N ASP A 621 9.76 -0.98 -1.41
CA ASP A 621 9.81 -2.30 -2.03
C ASP A 621 9.04 -2.24 -3.35
N ALA A 622 9.75 -2.56 -4.44
CA ALA A 622 9.22 -2.57 -5.79
C ALA A 622 9.15 -4.00 -6.36
N TRP A 623 7.94 -4.45 -6.67
CA TRP A 623 7.69 -5.73 -7.33
C TRP A 623 6.58 -5.63 -8.38
N ASN A 624 6.79 -6.21 -9.57
CA ASN A 624 5.80 -6.30 -10.65
C ASN A 624 5.05 -4.99 -11.01
N LEU A 625 5.74 -3.85 -11.01
CA LEU A 625 5.22 -2.49 -11.29
C LEU A 625 4.41 -1.86 -10.14
N GLU A 626 4.45 -2.43 -8.95
CA GLU A 626 3.98 -1.78 -7.72
C GLU A 626 5.19 -1.43 -6.87
N ALA A 627 5.27 -0.17 -6.42
CA ALA A 627 6.32 0.33 -5.53
C ALA A 627 5.65 0.88 -4.28
N ASN A 628 5.84 0.19 -3.15
CA ASN A 628 5.21 0.55 -1.89
C ASN A 628 6.27 0.98 -0.86
N LEU A 629 5.94 1.98 -0.07
CA LEU A 629 6.76 2.44 1.05
C LEU A 629 6.47 1.54 2.26
N TYR A 630 7.51 0.90 2.78
CA TYR A 630 7.47 0.08 3.97
C TYR A 630 8.17 0.77 5.13
N ALA A 631 7.83 0.33 6.34
CA ALA A 631 8.45 0.79 7.57
C ALA A 631 8.69 -0.36 8.54
N ARG A 632 9.77 -0.29 9.32
CA ARG A 632 10.11 -1.26 10.37
C ARG A 632 10.99 -0.65 11.45
N THR A 633 10.84 -1.07 12.70
CA THR A 633 11.80 -0.74 13.76
C THR A 633 13.12 -1.51 13.64
N PHE A 634 14.21 -0.92 14.13
CA PHE A 634 15.53 -1.54 14.16
C PHE A 634 16.36 -1.03 15.33
N SER A 635 16.86 -1.96 16.13
CA SER A 635 17.82 -1.70 17.20
C SER A 635 19.21 -2.16 16.75
N PRO A 636 20.23 -1.27 16.69
CA PRO A 636 21.58 -1.60 16.23
C PRO A 636 22.34 -2.63 17.06
#